data_AF-A0A0K0F559-F1
#
_entry.id   AF-A0A0K0F559-F1
#
_cell.length_a   1.000
_cell.length_b   1.000
_cell.length_c   1.000
_cell.angle_alpha   90.00
_cell.angle_beta   90.00
_cell.angle_gamma   90.00
#
_symmetry.space_group_name_H-M   'P 1'
#
loop_
_entity.id
_entity.type
_entity.pdbx_description
1 polymer ?
#
loop_
_entity_poly.entity_id
_entity_poly.type
_entity_poly.pdbx_seq_one_letter_code
_entity_poly.pdbx_strand_id
1 'polypeptide(L)'
;MLPMLQLCEDGLTNSKKGNENLENKKHRRPGKLAKDIHVPKSTISNHLKEIEKTKKLDKLVPHELNDYQKLCRYEVCSSLILRNKNEPFLSRLITCDEK
;
A
#
# COMPACT_ATOMS: atom_id res chain seq x y z
N MET A 1 -4.70 -7.96 29.26
CA MET A 1 -4.42 -8.40 27.87
C MET A 1 -4.09 -7.16 27.04
N LEU A 2 -2.79 -6.99 26.80
CA LEU A 2 -2.04 -5.98 26.03
C LEU A 2 -2.81 -4.89 25.23
N PRO A 3 -2.57 -3.60 25.54
CA PRO A 3 -2.42 -2.55 24.55
C PRO A 3 -0.92 -2.22 24.39
N MET A 4 -0.26 -2.85 23.42
CA MET A 4 1.08 -2.48 22.96
C MET A 4 0.92 -1.48 21.82
N LEU A 5 0.91 -0.18 22.11
CA LEU A 5 1.32 0.85 21.16
C LEU A 5 1.60 2.17 21.92
N GLN A 6 2.75 2.24 22.58
CA GLN A 6 3.35 3.51 22.99
C GLN A 6 4.84 3.48 22.71
N LEU A 7 5.25 4.17 21.64
CA LEU A 7 6.59 4.72 21.40
C LEU A 7 6.35 5.88 20.41
N CYS A 8 6.82 7.10 20.55
CA CYS A 8 7.52 7.85 21.59
C CYS A 8 7.29 9.31 21.16
N GLU A 9 6.94 10.21 22.07
CA GLU A 9 7.04 11.64 21.79
C GLU A 9 8.52 12.02 21.82
N ASP A 10 8.97 12.85 20.88
CA ASP A 10 9.67 14.10 21.17
C ASP A 10 10.03 14.82 19.86
N GLY A 11 9.74 16.13 19.85
CA GLY A 11 9.75 16.96 18.66
C GLY A 11 11.14 17.34 18.16
N LEU A 12 11.18 17.76 16.90
CA LEU A 12 12.16 18.74 16.45
C LEU A 12 11.50 19.80 15.56
N THR A 13 11.94 21.01 15.83
CA THR A 13 11.48 22.35 15.49
C THR A 13 11.42 22.70 14.00
N ASN A 14 10.41 23.52 13.67
CA ASN A 14 10.39 24.64 12.74
C ASN A 14 11.41 24.67 11.58
N SER A 15 10.92 24.56 10.34
CA SER A 15 11.08 25.55 9.27
C SER A 15 10.83 24.90 7.89
N LYS A 16 10.34 25.72 6.95
CA LYS A 16 10.01 25.40 5.53
C LYS A 16 8.59 24.90 5.28
N LYS A 17 7.64 25.80 5.52
CA LYS A 17 6.38 25.90 4.79
C LYS A 17 6.68 25.91 3.27
N GLY A 18 6.40 24.82 2.56
CA GLY A 18 6.58 24.79 1.11
C GLY A 18 6.64 23.43 0.38
N ASN A 19 6.44 22.27 1.01
CA ASN A 19 6.58 20.96 0.33
C ASN A 19 5.43 19.97 0.54
N GLU A 20 4.27 20.43 1.01
CA GLU A 20 3.12 19.60 1.39
C GLU A 20 2.33 18.93 0.23
N ASN A 21 2.79 19.00 -1.03
CA ASN A 21 2.04 18.50 -2.19
C ASN A 21 2.75 17.40 -3.02
N LEU A 22 3.96 16.97 -2.64
CA LEU A 22 4.70 15.98 -3.44
C LEU A 22 4.52 14.54 -2.97
N GLU A 23 4.37 14.33 -1.66
CA GLU A 23 4.32 12.98 -1.08
C GLU A 23 3.04 12.20 -1.40
N ASN A 24 1.98 12.89 -1.83
CA ASN A 24 0.64 12.30 -1.90
C ASN A 24 0.24 11.73 -3.28
N LYS A 25 1.13 11.75 -4.29
CA LYS A 25 0.81 11.25 -5.66
C LYS A 25 1.59 9.97 -6.01
N LYS A 26 0.88 8.85 -5.89
CA LYS A 26 1.37 7.45 -5.96
C LYS A 26 2.14 7.04 -7.24
N HIS A 27 2.00 7.74 -8.38
CA HIS A 27 2.58 7.30 -9.67
C HIS A 27 3.18 8.43 -10.53
N ARG A 28 3.88 9.42 -9.95
CA ARG A 28 4.58 10.44 -10.76
C ARG A 28 6.02 10.04 -11.08
N ARG A 29 6.42 10.22 -12.34
CA ARG A 29 7.80 9.96 -12.78
C ARG A 29 8.73 11.09 -12.31
N PRO A 30 9.95 10.79 -11.81
CA PRO A 30 10.93 11.80 -11.38
C PRO A 30 11.24 12.84 -12.46
N GLY A 31 11.25 12.45 -13.74
CA GLY A 31 11.47 13.38 -14.86
C GLY A 31 10.35 14.38 -15.11
N LYS A 32 9.09 14.07 -14.73
CA LYS A 32 7.99 15.03 -14.80
C LYS A 32 8.04 15.97 -13.59
N LEU A 33 8.39 15.44 -12.42
CA LEU A 33 8.63 16.22 -11.21
C LEU A 33 9.77 17.24 -11.38
N ALA A 34 10.86 16.84 -12.04
CA ALA A 34 11.99 17.72 -12.35
C ALA A 34 11.58 18.95 -13.17
N LYS A 35 10.68 18.76 -14.14
CA LYS A 35 10.16 19.84 -14.98
C LYS A 35 9.22 20.75 -14.20
N ASP A 36 8.35 20.17 -13.38
CA ASP A 36 7.36 20.91 -12.60
C ASP A 36 8.04 21.78 -11.51
N ILE A 37 9.15 21.31 -10.94
CA ILE A 37 9.85 21.95 -9.81
C ILE A 37 11.14 22.68 -10.27
N HIS A 38 11.48 22.65 -11.57
CA HIS A 38 12.70 23.24 -12.14
C HIS A 38 14.01 22.80 -11.46
N VAL A 39 14.02 21.59 -10.90
CA VAL A 39 15.21 20.99 -10.26
C VAL A 39 15.76 19.86 -11.11
N PRO A 40 17.08 19.62 -11.10
CA PRO A 40 17.65 18.52 -11.86
C PRO A 40 17.15 17.17 -11.32
N LYS A 41 17.03 16.20 -12.22
CA LYS A 41 16.51 14.85 -11.91
C LYS A 41 17.34 14.13 -10.83
N SER A 42 18.65 14.41 -10.76
CA SER A 42 19.57 13.86 -9.75
C SER A 42 19.17 14.28 -8.34
N THR A 43 18.83 15.56 -8.13
CA THR A 43 18.36 16.07 -6.83
C THR A 43 17.08 15.38 -6.38
N ILE A 44 16.12 15.19 -7.29
CA ILE A 44 14.89 14.44 -6.99
C ILE A 44 15.19 12.98 -6.69
N SER A 45 16.08 12.33 -7.44
CA SER A 45 16.44 10.93 -7.21
C SER A 45 17.14 10.72 -5.87
N ASN A 46 18.05 11.63 -5.49
CA ASN A 46 18.75 11.59 -4.21
C ASN A 46 17.77 11.80 -3.06
N HIS A 47 16.88 12.78 -3.19
CA HIS A 47 15.86 13.04 -2.19
C HIS A 47 14.91 11.86 -2.04
N LEU A 48 14.42 11.26 -3.14
CA LEU A 48 13.59 10.05 -3.10
C LEU A 48 14.28 8.88 -2.40
N LYS A 49 15.61 8.78 -2.54
CA LYS A 49 16.43 7.77 -1.85
C LYS A 49 16.55 8.05 -0.36
N GLU A 50 16.76 9.31 0.03
CA GLU A 50 16.80 9.73 1.44
C GLU A 50 15.49 9.45 2.19
N ILE A 51 14.35 9.64 1.52
CA ILE A 51 13.02 9.37 2.09
C ILE A 51 12.54 7.93 1.83
N GLU A 52 13.43 7.04 1.38
CA GLU A 52 13.16 5.62 1.08
C GLU A 52 11.98 5.35 0.12
N LYS A 53 11.60 6.33 -0.71
CA LYS A 53 10.54 6.18 -1.71
C LYS A 53 11.11 5.50 -2.94
N THR A 54 10.88 4.20 -3.04
CA THR A 54 11.18 3.42 -4.24
C THR A 54 10.01 3.40 -5.22
N LYS A 55 10.32 3.32 -6.51
CA LYS A 55 9.30 3.12 -7.54
C LYS A 55 8.69 1.73 -7.36
N LYS A 56 7.45 1.67 -6.89
CA LYS A 56 6.67 0.42 -6.91
C LYS A 56 6.23 0.16 -8.34
N LEU A 57 6.50 -1.04 -8.84
CA LEU A 57 5.88 -1.52 -10.06
C LEU A 57 4.40 -1.75 -9.78
N ASP A 58 3.55 -1.41 -10.76
CA ASP A 58 2.13 -1.69 -10.66
C ASP A 58 1.94 -3.20 -10.55
N LYS A 59 1.14 -3.62 -9.57
CA LYS A 59 0.79 -5.04 -9.42
C LYS A 59 -0.17 -5.39 -10.56
N LEU A 60 0.21 -6.35 -11.39
CA LEU A 60 -0.71 -6.92 -12.37
C LEU A 60 -1.78 -7.70 -11.62
N VAL A 61 -2.98 -7.11 -11.50
CA VAL A 61 -4.16 -7.79 -11.00
C VAL A 61 -4.96 -8.24 -12.23
N PRO A 62 -5.26 -9.54 -12.40
CA PRO A 62 -5.89 -10.07 -13.61
C PRO A 62 -7.23 -9.42 -13.95
N HIS A 63 -7.97 -8.96 -12.94
CA HIS A 63 -9.27 -8.33 -13.14
C HIS A 63 -9.49 -7.21 -12.11
N GLU A 64 -9.92 -6.04 -12.60
CA GLU A 64 -10.40 -4.97 -11.74
C GLU A 64 -11.76 -5.37 -11.18
N LEU A 65 -11.86 -5.39 -9.85
CA LEU A 65 -13.12 -5.72 -9.17
C LEU A 65 -13.95 -4.46 -8.94
N ASN A 66 -15.24 -4.56 -9.19
CA ASN A 66 -16.20 -3.55 -8.73
C ASN A 66 -16.43 -3.68 -7.21
N ASP A 67 -17.07 -2.68 -6.60
CA ASP A 67 -17.22 -2.63 -5.14
C ASP A 67 -18.12 -3.73 -4.58
N TYR A 68 -19.14 -4.14 -5.34
CA TYR A 68 -19.99 -5.27 -4.99
C TYR A 68 -19.21 -6.59 -4.99
N GLN A 69 -18.38 -6.84 -6.01
CA GLN A 69 -17.52 -8.02 -6.09
C GLN A 69 -16.50 -8.07 -4.94
N LYS A 70 -15.96 -6.91 -4.53
CA LYS A 70 -15.09 -6.82 -3.35
C LYS A 70 -15.83 -7.19 -2.07
N LEU A 71 -17.04 -6.66 -1.89
CA LEU A 71 -17.87 -6.91 -0.71
C LEU A 71 -18.24 -8.40 -0.62
N CYS A 72 -18.73 -9.00 -1.71
CA CYS A 72 -19.05 -10.43 -1.74
C CYS A 72 -17.83 -11.31 -1.41
N ARG A 73 -16.65 -10.98 -1.96
CA ARG A 73 -15.42 -11.70 -1.64
C ARG A 73 -15.07 -11.56 -0.16
N TYR A 74 -15.21 -10.37 0.41
CA TYR A 74 -14.94 -10.12 1.82
C TYR A 74 -15.86 -10.94 2.74
N GLU A 75 -17.16 -10.96 2.46
CA GLU A 75 -18.15 -11.70 3.24
C GLU A 75 -17.91 -13.22 3.20
N VAL A 76 -17.68 -13.77 2.01
CA VAL A 76 -17.40 -15.20 1.82
C VAL A 76 -16.11 -15.58 2.54
N CYS A 77 -15.02 -14.82 2.34
CA CYS A 77 -13.75 -15.09 3.01
C CYS A 77 -13.88 -15.02 4.54
N SER A 78 -14.57 -14.01 5.07
CA SER A 78 -14.77 -13.84 6.51
C SER A 78 -15.50 -15.04 7.11
N SER A 79 -16.55 -15.49 6.44
CA SER A 79 -17.34 -16.65 6.84
C SER A 79 -16.52 -17.95 6.81
N LEU A 80 -15.74 -18.17 5.74
CA LEU A 80 -14.89 -19.34 5.60
C LEU A 80 -13.78 -19.38 6.67
N ILE A 81 -13.17 -18.23 6.99
CA ILE A 81 -12.16 -18.12 8.05
C ILE A 81 -12.77 -18.46 9.41
N LEU A 82 -13.96 -17.90 9.72
CA LEU A 82 -14.64 -18.18 10.98
C LEU A 82 -14.99 -19.67 11.10
N ARG A 83 -15.55 -20.26 10.05
CA ARG A 83 -15.84 -21.68 9.99
C ARG A 83 -14.57 -22.51 10.22
N ASN A 84 -13.46 -22.17 9.57
CA ASN A 84 -12.22 -22.94 9.69
C ASN A 84 -11.59 -22.84 11.09
N LYS A 85 -11.80 -21.74 11.81
CA LYS A 85 -11.37 -21.61 13.21
C LYS A 85 -12.19 -22.49 14.14
N ASN A 86 -13.49 -22.58 13.90
CA ASN A 86 -14.40 -23.38 14.72
C ASN A 86 -14.27 -24.88 14.41
N GLU A 87 -14.22 -25.23 13.14
CA GLU A 87 -14.17 -26.60 12.63
C GLU A 87 -13.23 -26.66 11.43
N PRO A 88 -11.95 -27.01 11.62
CA PRO A 88 -10.98 -27.09 10.54
C PRO A 88 -11.44 -28.02 9.42
N PHE A 89 -11.53 -27.51 8.19
CA PHE A 89 -12.05 -28.27 7.05
C PHE A 89 -11.13 -28.29 5.84
N LEU A 90 -9.99 -27.60 5.91
CA LEU A 90 -9.03 -27.55 4.80
C LEU A 90 -8.47 -28.93 4.40
N SER A 91 -8.30 -29.85 5.35
CA SER A 91 -7.83 -31.22 5.08
C SER A 91 -8.83 -32.07 4.27
N ARG A 92 -10.09 -31.66 4.21
CA ARG A 92 -11.18 -32.32 3.47
C ARG A 92 -11.49 -31.64 2.14
N LEU A 93 -10.81 -30.54 1.83
CA LEU A 93 -11.07 -29.75 0.63
C LEU A 93 -10.49 -30.47 -0.60
N ILE A 94 -11.34 -30.74 -1.59
CA ILE A 94 -10.92 -31.22 -2.91
C ILE A 94 -11.23 -30.09 -3.89
N THR A 95 -10.22 -29.64 -4.64
CA THR A 95 -10.34 -28.54 -5.61
C THR A 95 -9.88 -29.01 -6.99
N CYS A 96 -10.64 -28.68 -8.02
CA CYS A 96 -10.28 -28.87 -9.43
C CYS A 96 -10.55 -27.58 -10.19
N ASP A 97 -9.73 -27.28 -11.19
CA ASP A 97 -9.91 -26.18 -12.13
C ASP A 97 -9.41 -26.64 -13.51
N GLU A 98 -10.10 -26.22 -14.57
CA GLU A 98 -9.69 -26.52 -15.94
C GLU A 98 -8.65 -25.50 -16.41
N LYS A 99 -7.72 -25.93 -17.26
CA LYS A 99 -6.71 -25.05 -17.88
C LYS A 99 -7.03 -24.76 -19.33
#